data_AF-A0A5C8K6S2-F1
#
_entry.id   AF-A0A5C8K6S2-F1
#
_cell.length_a   1.000
_cell.length_b   1.000
_cell.length_c   1.000
_cell.angle_alpha   90.00
_cell.angle_beta   90.00
_cell.angle_gamma   90.00
#
_symmetry.space_group_name_H-M   'P 1'
#
loop_
_entity.id
_entity.type
_entity.pdbx_description
1 polymer ?
#
loop_
_entity_poly.entity_id
_entity_poly.type
_entity_poly.pdbx_seq_one_letter_code
_entity_poly.pdbx_strand_id
1 'polypeptide(L)'
;MKKAFIMLSAIVALATGCTEKFVEPDPTAAGLEYYPVEVGDFRIYEVTDIKFRNNIGDTTRFLLRERVDTSFFDQTNTLNYKIVRSVKANIASQWQDDSVLVVTKSDKFVTETKDNTKRIKFVFPIKNGKVWSADAFNANLDQNRSKEMYTFQEAGAPATVGGKSYNQTVTVIQGTPANNLVQLDDRKEVYANRIGLVYRLFNKVTYCNDSESNTCPFGKNYKLNGHERIKILQSYGKM
;
A
#
# COMPACT_ATOMS: atom_id res chain seq x y z
N MET A 1 15.75 69.13 -9.96
CA MET A 1 14.46 68.44 -10.21
C MET A 1 14.59 67.21 -11.13
N LYS A 2 15.32 67.25 -12.24
CA LYS A 2 15.52 66.09 -13.15
C LYS A 2 16.21 64.86 -12.52
N LYS A 3 17.16 65.05 -11.59
CA LYS A 3 17.88 63.94 -10.90
C LYS A 3 16.99 63.17 -9.90
N ALA A 4 16.00 63.82 -9.30
CA ALA A 4 15.05 63.17 -8.39
C ALA A 4 14.06 62.27 -9.14
N PHE A 5 13.68 62.66 -10.36
CA PHE A 5 12.81 61.85 -11.23
C PHE A 5 13.51 60.58 -11.75
N ILE A 6 14.82 60.63 -12.01
CA ILE A 6 15.60 59.47 -12.46
C ILE A 6 15.79 58.46 -11.32
N MET A 7 16.06 58.94 -10.09
CA MET A 7 16.13 58.11 -8.87
C MET A 7 14.79 57.45 -8.54
N LEU A 8 13.66 58.14 -8.76
CA LEU A 8 12.33 57.56 -8.51
C LEU A 8 11.97 56.48 -9.55
N SER A 9 12.44 56.60 -10.80
CA SER A 9 12.22 55.57 -11.84
C SER A 9 13.02 54.29 -11.62
N ALA A 10 14.21 54.39 -11.00
CA ALA A 10 15.07 53.24 -10.72
C ALA A 10 14.55 52.37 -9.55
N ILE A 11 13.83 52.97 -8.59
CA ILE A 11 13.25 52.26 -7.45
C ILE A 11 11.97 51.49 -7.83
N VAL A 12 11.22 51.97 -8.82
CA VAL A 12 10.00 51.27 -9.31
C VAL A 12 10.34 50.03 -10.14
N ALA A 13 11.48 50.01 -10.82
CA ALA A 13 11.94 48.86 -11.62
C ALA A 13 12.43 47.67 -10.76
N LEU A 14 12.72 47.88 -9.48
CA LEU A 14 13.14 46.83 -8.54
C LEU A 14 11.95 46.17 -7.79
N ALA A 15 10.73 46.67 -7.98
CA ALA A 15 9.53 46.14 -7.32
C ALA A 15 8.78 45.07 -8.13
N THR A 16 9.20 44.77 -9.37
CA THR A 16 8.66 43.62 -10.12
C THR A 16 9.37 42.34 -9.69
N GLY A 17 9.17 41.96 -8.43
CA GLY A 17 9.55 40.64 -7.93
C GLY A 17 8.73 39.58 -8.66
N CYS A 18 9.41 38.57 -9.21
CA CYS A 18 8.76 37.36 -9.71
C CYS A 18 7.91 36.77 -8.59
N THR A 19 6.59 36.87 -8.72
CA THR A 19 5.68 36.06 -7.91
C THR A 19 5.80 34.63 -8.44
N GLU A 20 6.60 33.80 -7.79
CA GLU A 20 6.52 32.36 -8.02
C GLU A 20 5.10 31.93 -7.67
N LYS A 21 4.26 31.76 -8.69
CA LYS A 21 2.95 31.17 -8.52
C LYS A 21 3.18 29.74 -8.07
N PHE A 22 2.94 29.48 -6.79
CA PHE A 22 2.85 28.14 -6.25
C PHE A 22 1.74 27.42 -7.02
N VAL A 23 2.11 26.59 -7.99
CA VAL A 23 1.16 25.72 -8.67
C VAL A 23 0.92 24.56 -7.71
N GLU A 24 -0.25 24.55 -7.07
CA GLU A 24 -0.68 23.36 -6.34
C GLU A 24 -0.70 22.18 -7.33
N PRO A 25 -0.01 21.07 -7.02
CA PRO A 25 0.02 19.93 -7.91
C PRO A 25 -1.39 19.38 -8.07
N ASP A 26 -1.85 19.24 -9.32
CA ASP A 26 -3.15 18.64 -9.64
C ASP A 26 -3.26 17.26 -8.96
N PRO A 27 -4.25 17.06 -8.05
CA PRO A 27 -4.45 15.80 -7.34
C PRO A 27 -4.58 14.58 -8.25
N THR A 28 -5.16 14.78 -9.44
CA THR A 28 -5.33 13.76 -10.46
C THR A 28 -3.97 13.40 -11.06
N ALA A 29 -3.20 14.41 -11.49
CA ALA A 29 -1.84 14.22 -12.00
C ALA A 29 -0.88 13.60 -10.95
N ALA A 30 -1.10 13.87 -9.66
CA ALA A 30 -0.33 13.27 -8.58
C ALA A 30 -0.73 11.82 -8.26
N GLY A 31 -1.91 11.37 -8.70
CA GLY A 31 -2.40 10.00 -8.51
C GLY A 31 -3.06 9.74 -7.16
N LEU A 32 -3.59 10.78 -6.49
CA LEU A 32 -4.27 10.62 -5.19
C LEU A 32 -5.50 9.70 -5.27
N GLU A 33 -6.10 9.56 -6.45
CA GLU A 33 -7.27 8.72 -6.71
C GLU A 33 -6.99 7.21 -6.61
N TYR A 34 -5.73 6.76 -6.65
CA TYR A 34 -5.39 5.35 -6.46
C TYR A 34 -5.56 4.86 -5.01
N TYR A 35 -5.74 5.76 -4.06
CA TYR A 35 -6.03 5.43 -2.66
C TYR A 35 -7.25 6.22 -2.16
N PRO A 36 -8.48 5.91 -2.62
CA PRO A 36 -9.68 6.56 -2.11
C PRO A 36 -9.97 6.09 -0.68
N VAL A 37 -10.25 7.05 0.20
CA VAL A 37 -10.62 6.82 1.59
C VAL A 37 -11.60 7.89 2.03
N GLU A 38 -12.85 7.48 2.22
CA GLU A 38 -13.92 8.31 2.75
C GLU A 38 -14.80 7.48 3.69
N VAL A 39 -15.40 8.10 4.71
CA VAL A 39 -16.33 7.39 5.61
C VAL A 39 -17.50 6.81 4.81
N GLY A 40 -17.84 5.56 5.11
CA GLY A 40 -18.85 4.79 4.39
C GLY A 40 -18.28 3.92 3.27
N ASP A 41 -17.07 4.20 2.76
CA ASP A 41 -16.44 3.36 1.75
C ASP A 41 -16.25 1.92 2.25
N PHE A 42 -16.50 0.96 1.37
CA PHE A 42 -16.23 -0.44 1.65
C PHE A 42 -15.64 -1.19 0.46
N ARG A 43 -14.86 -2.23 0.78
CA ARG A 43 -14.31 -3.20 -0.18
C ARG A 43 -14.46 -4.60 0.41
N ILE A 44 -15.01 -5.51 -0.38
CA ILE A 44 -15.14 -6.94 -0.04
C ILE A 44 -14.23 -7.72 -0.97
N TYR A 45 -13.45 -8.62 -0.39
CA TYR A 45 -12.48 -9.43 -1.08
C TYR A 45 -12.75 -10.90 -0.83
N GLU A 46 -12.49 -11.71 -1.86
CA GLU A 46 -12.24 -13.13 -1.71
C GLU A 46 -10.78 -13.35 -1.31
N VAL A 47 -10.57 -14.15 -0.28
CA VAL A 47 -9.23 -14.45 0.26
C VAL A 47 -9.00 -15.95 0.23
N THR A 48 -7.86 -16.35 -0.35
CA THR A 48 -7.25 -17.66 -0.13
C THR A 48 -5.98 -17.46 0.66
N ASP A 49 -5.87 -18.14 1.80
CA ASP A 49 -4.76 -18.03 2.75
C ASP A 49 -4.22 -19.44 3.02
N ILE A 50 -2.94 -19.67 2.72
CA ILE A 50 -2.25 -20.94 2.91
C ILE A 50 -1.08 -20.71 3.86
N LYS A 51 -1.12 -21.36 5.02
CA LYS A 51 -0.02 -21.34 5.99
C LYS A 51 0.75 -22.63 5.90
N PHE A 52 2.07 -22.54 5.74
CA PHE A 52 2.94 -23.69 5.63
C PHE A 52 3.68 -23.95 6.94
N ARG A 53 3.75 -25.23 7.32
CA ARG A 53 4.64 -25.75 8.36
C ARG A 53 5.07 -27.17 7.99
N ASN A 54 6.37 -27.41 7.92
CA ASN A 54 6.96 -28.73 7.60
C ASN A 54 6.34 -29.35 6.33
N ASN A 55 6.25 -28.54 5.27
CA ASN A 55 5.68 -28.87 3.96
C ASN A 55 4.20 -29.26 3.96
N ILE A 56 3.50 -29.05 5.08
CA ILE A 56 2.05 -29.17 5.20
C ILE A 56 1.47 -27.77 5.04
N GLY A 57 0.58 -27.60 4.06
CA GLY A 57 -0.16 -26.35 3.84
C GLY A 57 -1.57 -26.46 4.41
N ASP A 58 -1.92 -25.57 5.35
CA ASP A 58 -3.28 -25.40 5.83
C ASP A 58 -3.95 -24.26 5.05
N THR A 59 -5.02 -24.58 4.33
CA THR A 59 -5.69 -23.62 3.44
C THR A 59 -7.03 -23.16 4.02
N THR A 60 -7.18 -21.86 4.21
CA THR A 60 -8.44 -21.21 4.59
C THR A 60 -8.95 -20.33 3.45
N ARG A 61 -10.25 -20.38 3.19
CA ARG A 61 -10.94 -19.49 2.24
C ARG A 61 -12.06 -18.75 2.97
N PHE A 62 -12.14 -17.44 2.74
CA PHE A 62 -13.12 -16.59 3.41
C PHE A 62 -13.31 -15.27 2.64
N LEU A 63 -14.38 -14.56 2.99
CA LEU A 63 -14.59 -13.19 2.55
C LEU A 63 -14.06 -12.22 3.60
N LEU A 64 -13.34 -11.21 3.16
CA LEU A 64 -12.83 -10.11 3.99
C LEU A 64 -13.50 -8.81 3.55
N ARG A 65 -14.03 -8.04 4.49
CA ARG A 65 -14.54 -6.69 4.25
C ARG A 65 -13.69 -5.68 5.00
N GLU A 66 -13.24 -4.66 4.27
CA GLU A 66 -12.68 -3.42 4.83
C GLU A 66 -13.74 -2.33 4.69
N ARG A 67 -14.16 -1.71 5.80
CA ARG A 67 -15.06 -0.54 5.79
C ARG A 67 -14.42 0.64 6.49
N VAL A 68 -14.53 1.83 5.93
CA VAL A 68 -14.16 3.07 6.59
C VAL A 68 -15.29 3.42 7.56
N ASP A 69 -15.07 3.13 8.84
CA ASP A 69 -16.07 3.21 9.93
C ASP A 69 -16.31 4.65 10.35
N THR A 70 -15.23 5.35 10.71
CA THR A 70 -15.28 6.73 11.19
C THR A 70 -14.02 7.49 10.80
N SER A 71 -14.03 8.80 11.01
CA SER A 71 -12.84 9.64 10.94
C SER A 71 -12.68 10.46 12.22
N PHE A 72 -11.44 10.81 12.56
CA PHE A 72 -11.12 11.60 13.75
C PHE A 72 -9.85 12.43 13.52
N PHE A 73 -9.74 13.57 14.22
CA PHE A 73 -8.50 14.35 14.25
C PHE A 73 -7.62 13.87 15.41
N ASP A 74 -6.31 13.79 15.18
CA ASP A 74 -5.34 13.49 16.24
C ASP A 74 -4.83 14.78 16.93
N GLN A 75 -3.88 14.64 17.86
CA GLN A 75 -3.31 15.79 18.57
C GLN A 75 -2.53 16.78 17.68
N THR A 76 -2.22 16.42 16.43
CA THR A 76 -1.58 17.33 15.46
C THR A 76 -2.58 17.94 14.49
N ASN A 77 -3.88 17.79 14.76
CA ASN A 77 -4.97 18.22 13.89
C ASN A 77 -4.94 17.54 12.50
N THR A 78 -4.44 16.30 12.44
CA THR A 78 -4.43 15.50 11.21
C THR A 78 -5.67 14.61 11.14
N LEU A 79 -6.36 14.62 10.00
CA LEU A 79 -7.53 13.77 9.77
C LEU A 79 -7.09 12.30 9.55
N ASN A 80 -7.61 11.41 10.38
CA ASN A 80 -7.39 9.99 10.36
C ASN A 80 -8.69 9.23 10.09
N TYR A 81 -8.60 8.10 9.42
CA TYR A 81 -9.72 7.24 9.06
C TYR A 81 -9.57 5.88 9.75
N LYS A 82 -10.59 5.50 10.53
CA LYS A 82 -10.66 4.18 11.15
C LYS A 82 -11.26 3.19 10.16
N ILE A 83 -10.49 2.19 9.76
CA ILE A 83 -10.95 1.10 8.90
C ILE A 83 -11.18 -0.13 9.77
N VAL A 84 -12.42 -0.64 9.79
CA VAL A 84 -12.75 -1.90 10.45
C VAL A 84 -12.70 -3.03 9.41
N ARG A 85 -11.93 -4.06 9.73
CA ARG A 85 -11.88 -5.31 8.97
C ARG A 85 -12.80 -6.33 9.61
N SER A 86 -13.59 -6.99 8.79
CA SER A 86 -14.46 -8.09 9.21
C SER A 86 -14.30 -9.27 8.25
N VAL A 87 -14.49 -10.48 8.75
CA VAL A 87 -14.40 -11.72 7.98
C VAL A 87 -15.69 -12.52 8.08
N LYS A 88 -15.95 -13.35 7.07
CA LYS A 88 -16.96 -14.41 7.15
C LYS A 88 -16.55 -15.62 6.33
N ALA A 89 -16.84 -16.81 6.82
CA ALA A 89 -16.41 -18.06 6.21
C ALA A 89 -17.07 -18.32 4.85
N ASN A 90 -18.36 -17.98 4.72
CA ASN A 90 -19.11 -18.12 3.47
C ASN A 90 -20.21 -17.04 3.36
N ILE A 91 -20.98 -17.08 2.27
CA ILE A 91 -21.99 -16.05 1.98
C ILE A 91 -23.11 -16.00 3.04
N ALA A 92 -23.47 -17.14 3.63
CA ALA A 92 -24.54 -17.29 4.61
C ALA A 92 -24.12 -16.94 6.05
N SER A 93 -22.81 -16.90 6.33
CA SER A 93 -22.29 -16.49 7.63
C SER A 93 -22.47 -14.99 7.90
N GLN A 94 -22.58 -14.63 9.17
CA GLN A 94 -22.53 -13.24 9.61
C GLN A 94 -21.10 -12.71 9.56
N TRP A 95 -20.96 -11.40 9.34
CA TRP A 95 -19.67 -10.71 9.45
C TRP A 95 -19.21 -10.67 10.91
N GLN A 96 -17.96 -11.02 11.14
CA GLN A 96 -17.29 -10.91 12.45
C GLN A 96 -16.13 -9.94 12.31
N ASP A 97 -16.02 -8.95 13.19
CA ASP A 97 -14.89 -8.02 13.19
C ASP A 97 -13.58 -8.78 13.50
N ASP A 98 -12.56 -8.56 12.68
CA ASP A 98 -11.25 -9.21 12.71
C ASP A 98 -10.19 -8.29 13.30
N SER A 99 -10.15 -7.04 12.84
CA SER A 99 -9.13 -6.08 13.26
C SER A 99 -9.45 -4.66 12.81
N VAL A 100 -8.70 -3.70 13.35
CA VAL A 100 -8.84 -2.28 13.03
C VAL A 100 -7.52 -1.76 12.44
N LEU A 101 -7.63 -0.90 11.43
CA LEU A 101 -6.53 -0.14 10.86
C LEU A 101 -6.83 1.35 11.01
N VAL A 102 -5.80 2.17 11.13
CA VAL A 102 -5.92 3.63 11.02
C VAL A 102 -5.16 4.10 9.80
N VAL A 103 -5.83 4.80 8.91
CA VAL A 103 -5.25 5.37 7.69
C VAL A 103 -5.20 6.88 7.79
N THR A 104 -4.05 7.45 7.45
CA THR A 104 -3.87 8.89 7.26
C THR A 104 -3.47 9.12 5.82
N LYS A 105 -4.15 10.02 5.12
CA LYS A 105 -3.84 10.37 3.72
C LYS A 105 -3.55 11.86 3.63
N SER A 106 -2.39 12.20 3.06
CA SER A 106 -2.02 13.56 2.68
C SER A 106 -1.77 13.66 1.17
N ASP A 107 -1.38 14.84 0.71
CA ASP A 107 -0.88 15.13 -0.64
C ASP A 107 0.47 14.47 -0.94
N LYS A 108 1.23 14.06 0.08
CA LYS A 108 2.59 13.51 -0.05
C LYS A 108 2.66 12.00 0.13
N PHE A 109 1.86 11.44 1.02
CA PHE A 109 1.89 10.01 1.30
C PHE A 109 0.62 9.51 2.01
N VAL A 110 0.47 8.19 2.04
CA VAL A 110 -0.54 7.50 2.85
C VAL A 110 0.18 6.66 3.89
N THR A 111 -0.21 6.79 5.15
CA THR A 111 0.21 5.88 6.21
C THR A 111 -0.93 5.01 6.69
N GLU A 112 -0.61 3.75 6.95
CA GLU A 112 -1.51 2.79 7.59
C GLU A 112 -0.86 2.32 8.88
N THR A 113 -1.60 2.39 9.98
CA THR A 113 -1.21 1.85 11.27
C THR A 113 -2.05 0.62 11.57
N LYS A 114 -1.37 -0.50 11.79
CA LYS A 114 -1.95 -1.78 12.19
C LYS A 114 -1.12 -2.37 13.31
N ASP A 115 -1.76 -2.85 14.38
CA ASP A 115 -1.08 -3.50 15.52
C ASP A 115 0.12 -2.67 16.02
N ASN A 116 -0.11 -1.37 16.25
CA ASN A 116 0.90 -0.37 16.64
C ASN A 116 2.09 -0.17 15.67
N THR A 117 2.02 -0.76 14.47
CA THR A 117 3.05 -0.59 13.44
C THR A 117 2.54 0.35 12.35
N LYS A 118 3.13 1.55 12.27
CA LYS A 118 2.85 2.54 11.22
C LYS A 118 3.73 2.29 10.00
N ARG A 119 3.13 2.15 8.82
CA ARG A 119 3.84 1.99 7.53
C ARG A 119 3.37 3.00 6.49
N ILE A 120 4.30 3.42 5.63
CA ILE A 120 3.99 4.24 4.45
C ILE A 120 3.52 3.31 3.33
N LYS A 121 2.21 3.36 3.02
CA LYS A 121 1.57 2.55 1.98
C LYS A 121 1.73 3.14 0.58
N PHE A 122 1.69 4.46 0.47
CA PHE A 122 1.80 5.20 -0.80
C PHE A 122 2.64 6.45 -0.61
N VAL A 123 3.31 6.88 -1.69
CA VAL A 123 3.93 8.19 -1.80
C VAL A 123 3.47 8.87 -3.09
N PHE A 124 3.29 10.18 -3.04
CA PHE A 124 2.84 10.99 -4.18
C PHE A 124 3.95 11.96 -4.62
N PRO A 125 3.98 12.38 -5.89
CA PRO A 125 3.19 11.85 -7.00
C PRO A 125 3.60 10.40 -7.32
N ILE A 126 2.66 9.61 -7.87
CA ILE A 126 2.91 8.24 -8.32
C ILE A 126 3.68 8.28 -9.64
N LYS A 127 4.79 7.53 -9.69
CA LYS A 127 5.65 7.38 -10.88
C LYS A 127 6.27 5.99 -10.89
N ASN A 128 6.37 5.37 -12.07
CA ASN A 128 7.07 4.10 -12.23
C ASN A 128 8.52 4.19 -11.73
N GLY A 129 8.97 3.15 -11.04
CA GLY A 129 10.31 3.07 -10.46
C GLY A 129 10.53 3.94 -9.21
N LYS A 130 9.53 4.69 -8.74
CA LYS A 130 9.65 5.43 -7.48
C LYS A 130 9.69 4.45 -6.31
N VAL A 131 10.74 4.57 -5.50
CA VAL A 131 11.01 3.71 -4.34
C VAL A 131 10.88 4.53 -3.05
N TRP A 132 10.36 3.92 -1.99
CA TRP A 132 10.32 4.52 -0.66
C TRP A 132 10.45 3.48 0.45
N SER A 133 10.84 3.92 1.65
CA SER A 133 10.86 3.06 2.83
C SER A 133 9.46 2.97 3.43
N ALA A 134 8.88 1.77 3.43
CA ALA A 134 7.58 1.49 4.05
C ALA A 134 7.68 1.59 5.58
N ASP A 135 8.84 1.27 6.14
CA ASP A 135 9.11 1.26 7.57
C ASP A 135 9.77 2.55 8.09
N ALA A 136 9.69 3.65 7.33
CA ALA A 136 10.31 4.94 7.68
C ALA A 136 9.86 5.51 9.04
N PHE A 137 8.66 5.14 9.51
CA PHE A 137 8.09 5.60 10.79
C PHE A 137 8.09 4.53 11.89
N ASN A 138 8.84 3.45 11.74
CA ASN A 138 8.94 2.42 12.77
C ASN A 138 10.38 1.88 12.88
N ALA A 139 10.61 1.00 13.86
CA ALA A 139 11.94 0.44 14.13
C ALA A 139 12.22 -0.88 13.40
N ASN A 140 11.30 -1.40 12.59
CA ASN A 140 11.46 -2.68 11.92
C ASN A 140 12.68 -2.64 10.99
N LEU A 141 13.44 -3.73 10.99
CA LEU A 141 14.53 -3.99 10.08
C LEU A 141 14.44 -5.42 9.59
N ASP A 142 14.84 -5.66 8.35
CA ASP A 142 15.00 -7.01 7.82
C ASP A 142 16.27 -7.69 8.36
N GLN A 143 16.53 -8.91 7.89
CA GLN A 143 17.71 -9.71 8.26
C GLN A 143 19.04 -9.04 7.90
N ASN A 144 19.04 -8.10 6.94
CA ASN A 144 20.20 -7.32 6.53
C ASN A 144 20.27 -5.96 7.24
N ARG A 145 19.52 -5.78 8.33
CA ARG A 145 19.41 -4.52 9.09
C ARG A 145 18.95 -3.34 8.22
N SER A 146 18.11 -3.61 7.21
CA SER A 146 17.60 -2.62 6.27
C SER A 146 16.10 -2.40 6.45
N LYS A 147 15.61 -1.22 6.08
CA LYS A 147 14.18 -0.93 6.06
C LYS A 147 13.50 -1.62 4.88
N GLU A 148 12.26 -2.06 5.07
CA GLU A 148 11.45 -2.59 3.98
C GLU A 148 11.17 -1.49 2.94
N MET A 149 11.57 -1.73 1.69
CA MET A 149 11.40 -0.77 0.59
C MET A 149 10.23 -1.19 -0.30
N TYR A 150 9.39 -0.25 -0.70
CA TYR A 150 8.32 -0.45 -1.68
C TYR A 150 8.64 0.29 -2.98
N THR A 151 8.14 -0.22 -4.10
CA THR A 151 8.36 0.36 -5.43
C THR A 151 7.08 0.39 -6.25
N PHE A 152 6.83 1.47 -6.98
CA PHE A 152 5.76 1.53 -7.97
C PHE A 152 6.17 0.93 -9.31
N GLN A 153 5.26 0.16 -9.89
CA GLN A 153 5.32 -0.39 -11.25
C GLN A 153 3.96 -0.27 -11.93
N GLU A 154 3.93 -0.36 -13.26
CA GLU A 154 2.71 -0.36 -14.07
C GLU A 154 1.76 0.83 -13.78
N ALA A 155 2.29 1.97 -13.36
CA ALA A 155 1.52 3.16 -13.05
C ALA A 155 0.81 3.69 -14.31
N GLY A 156 -0.52 3.78 -14.24
CA GLY A 156 -1.39 4.17 -15.35
C GLY A 156 -1.71 3.05 -16.34
N ALA A 157 -1.12 1.86 -16.19
CA ALA A 157 -1.35 0.74 -17.09
C ALA A 157 -2.66 0.00 -16.74
N PRO A 158 -3.34 -0.60 -17.72
CA PRO A 158 -4.49 -1.46 -17.45
C PRO A 158 -4.06 -2.77 -16.80
N ALA A 159 -4.94 -3.36 -15.99
CA ALA A 159 -4.73 -4.70 -15.43
C ALA A 159 -6.04 -5.48 -15.40
N THR A 160 -5.95 -6.81 -15.56
CA THR A 160 -7.07 -7.72 -15.37
C THR A 160 -6.82 -8.59 -14.15
N VAL A 161 -7.72 -8.52 -13.18
CA VAL A 161 -7.63 -9.25 -11.90
C VAL A 161 -8.98 -9.89 -11.61
N GLY A 162 -8.99 -11.19 -11.32
CA GLY A 162 -10.21 -11.90 -10.92
C GLY A 162 -11.33 -11.84 -11.98
N GLY A 163 -10.96 -11.84 -13.26
CA GLY A 163 -11.91 -11.72 -14.38
C GLY A 163 -12.48 -10.32 -14.61
N LYS A 164 -12.02 -9.30 -13.88
CA LYS A 164 -12.41 -7.89 -14.07
C LYS A 164 -11.25 -7.09 -14.62
N SER A 165 -11.53 -6.22 -15.59
CA SER A 165 -10.54 -5.32 -16.18
C SER A 165 -10.64 -3.92 -15.57
N TYR A 166 -9.48 -3.33 -15.28
CA TYR A 166 -9.32 -1.99 -14.75
C TYR A 166 -8.44 -1.19 -15.72
N ASN A 167 -8.93 -0.06 -16.20
CA ASN A 167 -8.25 0.71 -17.26
C ASN A 167 -6.97 1.40 -16.79
N GLN A 168 -6.94 1.85 -15.55
CA GLN A 168 -5.80 2.55 -14.96
C GLN A 168 -5.52 1.98 -13.58
N THR A 169 -4.33 1.39 -13.45
CA THR A 169 -3.87 0.77 -12.20
C THR A 169 -2.47 1.26 -11.83
N VAL A 170 -2.05 0.91 -10.61
CA VAL A 170 -0.66 0.99 -10.17
C VAL A 170 -0.36 -0.24 -9.33
N THR A 171 0.80 -0.82 -9.54
CA THR A 171 1.30 -1.94 -8.74
C THR A 171 2.33 -1.43 -7.73
N VAL A 172 2.16 -1.81 -6.46
CA VAL A 172 3.14 -1.64 -5.40
C VAL A 172 3.83 -2.97 -5.17
N ILE A 173 5.12 -3.06 -5.51
CA ILE A 173 5.98 -4.18 -5.13
C ILE A 173 6.50 -3.94 -3.71
N GLN A 174 6.43 -4.97 -2.87
CA GLN A 174 6.83 -4.89 -1.46
C GLN A 174 8.12 -5.70 -1.24
N GLY A 175 9.20 -5.02 -0.87
CA GLY A 175 10.52 -5.61 -0.72
C GLY A 175 11.17 -5.90 -2.07
N THR A 176 12.19 -6.76 -2.04
CA THR A 176 12.86 -7.27 -3.24
C THR A 176 12.36 -8.68 -3.51
N PRO A 177 11.61 -8.91 -4.61
CA PRO A 177 11.15 -10.25 -4.94
C PRO A 177 12.30 -11.24 -5.04
N ALA A 178 12.14 -12.41 -4.42
CA ALA A 178 13.14 -13.45 -4.39
C ALA A 178 12.46 -14.82 -4.55
N ASN A 179 13.02 -15.66 -5.39
CA ASN A 179 12.69 -17.09 -5.44
C ASN A 179 13.99 -17.86 -5.65
N ASN A 180 14.53 -18.39 -4.57
CA ASN A 180 15.82 -19.07 -4.56
C ASN A 180 15.75 -20.36 -3.74
N LEU A 181 16.88 -21.03 -3.52
CA LEU A 181 16.95 -22.33 -2.85
C LEU A 181 16.39 -22.35 -1.42
N VAL A 182 16.38 -21.19 -0.73
CA VAL A 182 16.05 -21.11 0.70
C VAL A 182 14.82 -20.25 1.00
N GLN A 183 14.34 -19.45 0.04
CA GLN A 183 13.16 -18.60 0.25
C GLN A 183 12.39 -18.28 -1.03
N LEU A 184 11.10 -17.99 -0.82
CA LEU A 184 10.22 -17.27 -1.73
C LEU A 184 9.70 -16.01 -1.02
N ASP A 185 9.92 -14.85 -1.61
CA ASP A 185 9.31 -13.57 -1.23
C ASP A 185 8.78 -12.94 -2.52
N ASP A 186 7.46 -12.93 -2.72
CA ASP A 186 6.78 -12.25 -3.82
C ASP A 186 5.52 -11.60 -3.27
N ARG A 187 5.60 -10.29 -3.05
CA ARG A 187 4.56 -9.50 -2.42
C ARG A 187 4.25 -8.30 -3.28
N LYS A 188 2.99 -8.18 -3.70
CA LYS A 188 2.51 -7.04 -4.48
C LYS A 188 1.06 -6.71 -4.22
N GLU A 189 0.73 -5.44 -4.38
CA GLU A 189 -0.62 -4.91 -4.28
C GLU A 189 -0.94 -4.13 -5.56
N VAL A 190 -2.10 -4.38 -6.19
CA VAL A 190 -2.56 -3.62 -7.36
C VAL A 190 -3.71 -2.74 -6.92
N TYR A 191 -3.62 -1.46 -7.25
CA TYR A 191 -4.61 -0.44 -6.94
C TYR A 191 -5.20 0.10 -8.24
N ALA A 192 -6.53 0.13 -8.35
CA ALA A 192 -7.21 0.74 -9.48
C ALA A 192 -7.64 2.18 -9.15
N ASN A 193 -7.56 3.05 -10.15
CA ASN A 193 -7.99 4.45 -10.04
C ASN A 193 -9.44 4.53 -9.51
N ARG A 194 -9.68 5.40 -8.52
CA ARG A 194 -10.97 5.64 -7.82
C ARG A 194 -11.59 4.43 -7.11
N ILE A 195 -10.96 3.26 -7.16
CA ILE A 195 -11.44 2.04 -6.48
C ILE A 195 -10.54 1.72 -5.30
N GLY A 196 -9.22 1.90 -5.41
CA GLY A 196 -8.25 1.49 -4.39
C GLY A 196 -7.75 0.06 -4.63
N LEU A 197 -7.44 -0.68 -3.56
CA LEU A 197 -6.86 -2.02 -3.65
C LEU A 197 -7.83 -2.98 -4.37
N VAL A 198 -7.37 -3.57 -5.48
CA VAL A 198 -8.14 -4.57 -6.26
C VAL A 198 -7.54 -5.98 -6.16
N TYR A 199 -6.24 -6.05 -5.88
CA TYR A 199 -5.50 -7.30 -5.77
C TYR A 199 -4.40 -7.20 -4.73
N ARG A 200 -4.17 -8.28 -3.98
CA ARG A 200 -2.94 -8.45 -3.22
C ARG A 200 -2.45 -9.89 -3.33
N LEU A 201 -1.16 -10.02 -3.65
CA LEU A 201 -0.38 -11.23 -3.51
C LEU A 201 0.57 -11.06 -2.33
N PHE A 202 0.61 -12.05 -1.47
CA PHE A 202 1.57 -12.10 -0.38
C PHE A 202 2.11 -13.52 -0.28
N ASN A 203 3.25 -13.77 -0.94
CA ASN A 203 4.00 -15.00 -0.80
C ASN A 203 5.25 -14.70 0.00
N LYS A 204 5.39 -15.33 1.17
CA LYS A 204 6.60 -15.27 1.98
C LYS A 204 6.81 -16.62 2.65
N VAL A 205 7.71 -17.41 2.08
CA VAL A 205 7.96 -18.81 2.46
C VAL A 205 9.45 -19.03 2.63
N THR A 206 9.81 -19.68 3.73
CA THR A 206 11.15 -20.20 3.97
C THR A 206 11.17 -21.65 3.51
N TYR A 207 12.02 -21.96 2.54
CA TYR A 207 12.31 -23.35 2.19
C TYR A 207 13.28 -23.95 3.20
N CYS A 208 13.48 -25.27 3.14
CA CYS A 208 14.53 -25.93 3.91
C CYS A 208 15.87 -25.23 3.63
N ASN A 209 16.42 -24.60 4.67
CA ASN A 209 17.59 -23.71 4.58
C ASN A 209 18.84 -24.31 5.21
N ASP A 210 18.79 -25.60 5.53
CA ASP A 210 19.89 -26.37 6.11
C ASP A 210 20.21 -27.55 5.19
N SER A 211 21.41 -27.53 4.60
CA SER A 211 21.89 -28.56 3.67
C SER A 211 22.21 -29.90 4.34
N GLU A 212 22.36 -29.92 5.65
CA GLU A 212 22.68 -31.13 6.44
C GLU A 212 21.45 -31.67 7.19
N SER A 213 20.28 -31.07 6.96
CA SER A 213 19.05 -31.43 7.66
C SER A 213 18.62 -32.87 7.34
N ASN A 214 18.37 -33.63 8.40
CA ASN A 214 17.70 -34.93 8.32
C ASN A 214 16.16 -34.82 8.43
N THR A 215 15.63 -33.62 8.68
CA THR A 215 14.20 -33.38 8.92
C THR A 215 13.51 -32.69 7.74
N CYS A 216 14.26 -32.02 6.88
CA CYS A 216 13.76 -31.48 5.62
C CYS A 216 14.76 -31.70 4.47
N PRO A 217 14.28 -32.05 3.25
CA PRO A 217 15.14 -32.17 2.09
C PRO A 217 15.51 -30.80 1.51
N PHE A 218 16.78 -30.41 1.68
CA PHE A 218 17.35 -29.20 1.10
C PHE A 218 17.30 -29.21 -0.43
N GLY A 219 17.05 -28.04 -1.03
CA GLY A 219 17.03 -27.88 -2.50
C GLY A 219 15.86 -28.58 -3.21
N LYS A 220 14.86 -29.08 -2.47
CA LYS A 220 13.67 -29.76 -3.02
C LYS A 220 12.38 -28.94 -2.88
N ASN A 221 12.48 -27.62 -2.77
CA ASN A 221 11.34 -26.70 -2.53
C ASN A 221 10.48 -27.09 -1.32
N TYR A 222 11.07 -27.76 -0.32
CA TYR A 222 10.38 -28.13 0.90
C TYR A 222 10.05 -26.88 1.70
N LYS A 223 8.76 -26.57 1.86
CA LYS A 223 8.30 -25.36 2.56
C LYS A 223 8.36 -25.55 4.07
N LEU A 224 9.47 -25.13 4.70
CA LEU A 224 9.68 -25.29 6.13
C LEU A 224 8.65 -24.52 6.94
N ASN A 225 8.45 -23.25 6.61
CA ASN A 225 7.42 -22.39 7.18
C ASN A 225 7.08 -21.26 6.21
N GLY A 226 5.90 -20.67 6.34
CA GLY A 226 5.57 -19.50 5.55
C GLY A 226 4.09 -19.26 5.35
N HIS A 227 3.81 -18.30 4.48
CA HIS A 227 2.48 -17.82 4.21
C HIS A 227 2.35 -17.46 2.72
N GLU A 228 1.36 -18.04 2.06
CA GLU A 228 0.91 -17.64 0.73
C GLU A 228 -0.53 -17.14 0.84
N ARG A 229 -0.79 -15.93 0.38
CA ARG A 229 -2.11 -15.33 0.48
C ARG A 229 -2.43 -14.51 -0.75
N ILE A 230 -3.61 -14.76 -1.29
CA ILE A 230 -4.19 -14.00 -2.39
C ILE A 230 -5.47 -13.33 -1.90
N LYS A 231 -5.64 -12.06 -2.25
CA LYS A 231 -6.84 -11.25 -2.01
C LYS A 231 -7.29 -10.67 -3.35
N ILE A 232 -8.54 -10.93 -3.74
CA ILE A 232 -9.13 -10.46 -5.00
C ILE A 232 -10.40 -9.66 -4.68
N LEU A 233 -10.55 -8.46 -5.24
CA LEU A 233 -11.73 -7.63 -5.00
C LEU A 233 -12.99 -8.21 -5.65
N GLN A 234 -13.99 -8.47 -4.82
CA GLN A 234 -15.28 -9.01 -5.21
C GLN A 234 -16.32 -7.90 -5.40
N SER A 235 -16.41 -6.95 -4.47
CA SER A 235 -17.29 -5.78 -4.60
C SER A 235 -16.76 -4.58 -3.81
N TYR A 236 -17.19 -3.38 -4.17
CA TYR A 236 -16.87 -2.14 -3.48
C TYR A 236 -18.03 -1.16 -3.61
N GLY A 237 -18.05 -0.12 -2.78
CA GLY A 237 -19.07 0.92 -2.82
C GLY A 237 -19.06 1.76 -1.56
N LYS A 238 -20.21 2.40 -1.28
CA LYS A 238 -20.45 3.20 -0.10
C LYS A 238 -21.68 2.65 0.63
N MET A 239 -21.59 2.48 1.94
CA MET A 239 -22.69 2.08 2.81
C MET A 239 -23.48 3.30 3.28
#